data_AF-A0A848LAB7-F1
#
_entry.id   AF-A0A848LAB7-F1
#
_cell.length_a   1.000
_cell.length_b   1.000
_cell.length_c   1.000
_cell.angle_alpha   90.00
_cell.angle_beta   90.00
_cell.angle_gamma   90.00
#
_symmetry.space_group_name_H-M   'P 1'
#
loop_
_entity.id
_entity.type
_entity.pdbx_description
1 polymer ?
#
loop_
_entity_poly.entity_id
_entity_poly.type
_entity_poly.pdbx_seq_one_letter_code
_entity_poly.pdbx_strand_id
1 'polypeptide(L)'
;MDPRTLAERLTIATPCEMRWEEMKGDARVRHCGACRLNVYNVSEMSMAEVEALLQPGGRVCARLYRRFDGTVVTGDCRRVWRQQRAEAVTLLGTAVTVTAVLSLLVVIGLLTLTLFGDNIRALFGASAGGLAVAPAPSSGTAASSPATRLGAGTNHY
;
A
#
# COMPACT_ATOMS: atom_id res chain seq x y z
N MET A 1 -19.69 -11.18 -29.05
CA MET A 1 -20.37 -12.42 -28.63
C MET A 1 -20.32 -12.54 -27.12
N ASP A 2 -21.40 -12.92 -26.46
CA ASP A 2 -21.42 -13.23 -25.02
C ASP A 2 -20.72 -14.60 -24.77
N PRO A 3 -19.80 -14.73 -23.80
CA PRO A 3 -19.16 -16.01 -23.46
C PRO A 3 -20.15 -17.15 -23.14
N ARG A 4 -21.37 -16.83 -22.69
CA ARG A 4 -22.40 -17.86 -22.41
C ARG A 4 -22.93 -18.51 -23.68
N THR A 5 -23.18 -17.74 -24.74
CA THR A 5 -23.68 -18.28 -26.02
C THR A 5 -22.62 -19.09 -26.76
N LEU A 6 -21.34 -18.79 -26.54
CA LEU A 6 -20.24 -19.61 -27.04
C LEU A 6 -20.26 -21.01 -26.40
N ALA A 7 -20.50 -21.10 -25.10
CA ALA A 7 -20.50 -22.35 -24.36
C ALA A 7 -21.63 -23.31 -24.77
N GLU A 8 -22.78 -22.77 -25.20
CA GLU A 8 -23.90 -23.54 -25.75
C GLU A 8 -23.57 -24.13 -27.13
N ARG A 9 -22.83 -23.38 -27.95
CA ARG A 9 -22.45 -23.79 -29.31
C ARG A 9 -21.24 -24.73 -29.36
N LEU A 10 -20.37 -24.69 -28.34
CA LEU A 10 -19.15 -25.51 -28.28
C LEU A 10 -19.37 -26.85 -27.56
N THR A 11 -20.00 -27.81 -28.23
CA THR A 11 -20.14 -29.18 -27.69
C THR A 11 -19.28 -30.16 -28.47
N ILE A 12 -18.47 -30.95 -27.76
CA ILE A 12 -17.67 -32.01 -28.37
C ILE A 12 -18.60 -33.20 -28.60
N ALA A 13 -19.03 -33.39 -29.85
CA ALA A 13 -19.92 -34.50 -30.22
C ALA A 13 -19.23 -35.87 -30.09
N THR A 14 -17.92 -35.94 -30.30
CA THR A 14 -17.14 -37.18 -30.21
C THR A 14 -15.83 -36.93 -29.46
N PRO A 15 -15.74 -37.31 -28.17
CA PRO A 15 -14.51 -37.17 -27.39
C PRO A 15 -13.37 -37.96 -28.03
N CYS A 16 -12.17 -37.36 -28.08
CA CYS A 16 -10.95 -38.05 -28.46
C CYS A 16 -10.26 -38.57 -27.19
N GLU A 17 -9.96 -39.87 -27.14
CA GLU A 17 -9.30 -40.49 -25.99
C GLU A 17 -7.79 -40.23 -25.92
N MET A 18 -7.17 -39.77 -27.03
CA MET A 18 -5.75 -39.47 -27.07
C MET A 18 -5.42 -38.30 -26.16
N ARG A 19 -4.38 -38.48 -25.33
CA ARG A 19 -3.92 -37.44 -24.42
C ARG A 19 -3.26 -36.30 -25.19
N TRP A 20 -3.52 -35.07 -24.77
CA TRP A 20 -2.94 -33.88 -25.38
C TRP A 20 -1.41 -33.89 -25.37
N GLU A 21 -0.80 -34.44 -24.31
CA GLU A 21 0.65 -34.52 -24.14
C GLU A 21 1.32 -35.42 -25.19
N GLU A 22 0.59 -36.39 -25.74
CA GLU A 22 1.08 -37.33 -26.77
C GLU A 22 0.93 -36.78 -28.21
N MET A 23 0.23 -35.66 -28.37
CA MET A 23 0.03 -35.01 -29.67
C MET A 23 1.23 -34.15 -30.06
N LYS A 24 1.47 -34.01 -31.37
CA LYS A 24 2.58 -33.20 -31.90
C LYS A 24 2.12 -31.79 -32.28
N GLY A 25 2.82 -30.76 -31.79
CA GLY A 25 2.54 -29.37 -32.12
C GLY A 25 2.92 -28.45 -30.96
N ASP A 26 2.27 -27.29 -30.88
CA ASP A 26 2.56 -26.26 -29.88
C ASP A 26 1.50 -26.20 -28.76
N ALA A 27 1.43 -25.11 -28.00
CA ALA A 27 0.45 -24.93 -26.93
C ALA A 27 -0.96 -24.61 -27.45
N ARG A 28 -1.07 -24.10 -28.69
CA ARG A 28 -2.29 -23.61 -29.32
C ARG A 28 -2.91 -24.66 -30.24
N VAL A 29 -2.11 -25.33 -31.06
CA VAL A 29 -2.56 -26.34 -32.04
C VAL A 29 -1.65 -27.54 -32.00
N ARG A 30 -2.26 -28.73 -31.89
CA ARG A 30 -1.56 -30.02 -32.03
C ARG A 30 -2.28 -30.93 -32.99
N HIS A 31 -1.51 -31.72 -33.73
CA HIS A 31 -2.04 -32.78 -34.57
C HIS A 31 -2.20 -34.07 -33.75
N CYS A 32 -3.42 -34.61 -33.74
CA CYS A 32 -3.74 -35.88 -33.11
C CYS A 32 -3.62 -37.03 -34.11
N GLY A 33 -2.82 -38.04 -33.77
CA GLY A 33 -2.65 -39.24 -34.60
C GLY A 33 -3.90 -40.13 -34.66
N ALA A 34 -4.72 -40.14 -33.59
CA ALA A 34 -5.91 -40.98 -33.52
C ALA A 34 -7.06 -40.46 -34.37
N CYS A 35 -7.43 -39.17 -34.22
CA CYS A 35 -8.52 -38.59 -35.00
C CYS A 35 -8.06 -37.99 -36.34
N ARG A 36 -6.75 -37.88 -36.58
CA ARG A 36 -6.13 -37.28 -37.79
C ARG A 36 -6.61 -35.85 -38.08
N LEU A 37 -6.92 -35.10 -37.02
CA LEU A 37 -7.34 -33.70 -37.08
C LEU A 37 -6.38 -32.84 -36.25
N ASN A 38 -6.35 -31.56 -36.59
CA ASN A 38 -5.77 -30.55 -35.73
C ASN A 38 -6.72 -30.30 -34.55
N VAL A 39 -6.16 -30.45 -33.34
CA VAL A 39 -6.82 -30.21 -32.07
C VAL A 39 -6.42 -28.81 -31.60
N TYR A 40 -7.40 -27.91 -31.54
CA TYR A 40 -7.21 -26.52 -31.13
C TYR A 40 -7.43 -26.36 -29.63
N ASN A 41 -6.49 -25.74 -28.93
CA ASN A 41 -6.61 -25.46 -27.51
C ASN A 41 -7.34 -24.13 -27.27
N VAL A 42 -8.61 -24.21 -26.91
CA VAL A 42 -9.48 -23.03 -26.73
C VAL A 42 -8.98 -22.11 -25.61
N SER A 43 -8.29 -22.64 -24.58
CA SER A 43 -7.77 -21.82 -23.48
C SER A 43 -6.62 -20.89 -23.90
N GLU A 44 -5.99 -21.16 -25.04
CA GLU A 44 -4.91 -20.36 -25.61
C GLU A 44 -5.39 -19.48 -26.78
N MET A 45 -6.69 -19.44 -27.06
CA MET A 45 -7.29 -18.71 -28.17
C MET A 45 -8.24 -17.62 -27.68
N SER A 46 -8.32 -16.51 -28.41
CA SER A 46 -9.29 -15.45 -28.14
C SER A 46 -10.70 -15.87 -28.60
N MET A 47 -11.72 -15.18 -28.09
CA MET A 47 -13.11 -15.36 -28.51
C MET A 47 -13.27 -15.24 -30.04
N ALA A 48 -12.61 -14.26 -30.65
CA ALA A 48 -12.67 -14.03 -32.09
C ALA A 48 -12.02 -15.17 -32.89
N GLU A 49 -10.92 -15.73 -32.39
CA GLU A 49 -10.25 -16.86 -33.04
C GLU A 49 -11.07 -18.15 -32.93
N VAL A 50 -11.75 -18.36 -31.79
CA VAL A 50 -12.67 -19.48 -31.61
C VAL A 50 -13.89 -19.33 -32.52
N GLU A 51 -14.41 -18.12 -32.69
CA GLU A 51 -15.51 -17.86 -33.61
C GLU A 51 -15.14 -18.15 -35.06
N ALA A 52 -13.91 -17.80 -35.48
CA ALA A 52 -13.38 -18.16 -36.79
C ALA A 52 -13.29 -19.68 -36.99
N LEU A 53 -12.92 -20.44 -35.95
CA LEU A 53 -12.91 -21.91 -35.98
C LEU A 53 -14.31 -22.52 -36.09
N LEU A 54 -15.33 -21.83 -35.58
CA LEU A 54 -16.73 -22.29 -35.62
C LEU A 54 -17.47 -21.89 -36.88
N GLN A 55 -16.81 -21.22 -37.83
CA GLN A 55 -17.41 -20.91 -39.11
C GLN A 55 -17.84 -22.21 -39.81
N PRO A 56 -19.02 -22.24 -40.45
CA PRO A 56 -19.53 -23.45 -41.08
C PRO A 56 -18.60 -23.88 -42.22
N GLY A 57 -18.11 -25.12 -42.17
CA GLY A 57 -17.22 -25.61 -43.24
C GLY A 57 -16.39 -26.86 -42.97
N GLY A 58 -16.39 -27.43 -41.76
CA GLY A 58 -15.61 -28.65 -41.53
C GLY A 58 -15.74 -29.28 -40.15
N ARG A 59 -15.11 -30.45 -39.99
CA ARG A 59 -14.94 -31.11 -38.70
C ARG A 59 -13.72 -30.52 -38.00
N VAL A 60 -13.94 -29.86 -36.86
CA VAL A 60 -12.89 -29.29 -36.02
C VAL A 60 -12.79 -30.11 -34.73
N CYS A 61 -11.58 -30.43 -34.32
CA CYS A 61 -11.33 -31.01 -33.01
C CYS A 61 -10.79 -29.92 -32.08
N ALA A 62 -11.29 -29.84 -30.86
CA ALA A 62 -10.85 -28.81 -29.92
C ALA A 62 -10.75 -29.38 -28.51
N ARG A 63 -9.78 -28.88 -27.76
CA ARG A 63 -9.68 -29.05 -26.31
C ARG A 63 -10.26 -27.80 -25.66
N LEU A 64 -11.27 -27.99 -24.83
CA LEU A 64 -11.92 -26.92 -24.08
C LEU A 64 -11.90 -27.24 -22.59
N TYR A 65 -11.91 -26.20 -21.77
CA TYR A 65 -12.10 -26.30 -20.33
C TYR A 65 -13.36 -25.54 -19.96
N ARG A 66 -14.19 -26.14 -19.09
CA ARG A 66 -15.39 -25.50 -18.56
C ARG A 66 -15.20 -25.19 -17.09
N ARG A 67 -15.61 -24.01 -16.68
CA ARG A 67 -15.65 -23.61 -15.27
C ARG A 67 -16.94 -24.14 -14.63
N PHE A 68 -17.03 -24.07 -13.30
CA PHE A 68 -18.20 -24.53 -12.54
C PHE A 68 -19.51 -23.84 -12.94
N ASP A 69 -19.43 -22.64 -13.53
CA ASP A 69 -20.55 -21.87 -14.05
C ASP A 69 -20.96 -22.27 -15.49
N GLY A 70 -20.30 -23.28 -16.06
CA GLY A 70 -20.57 -23.78 -17.41
C GLY A 70 -19.89 -22.98 -18.53
N THR A 71 -19.22 -21.86 -18.21
CA THR A 71 -18.54 -21.02 -19.21
C THR A 71 -17.27 -21.69 -19.74
N VAL A 72 -16.98 -21.48 -21.04
CA VAL A 72 -15.76 -22.00 -21.67
C VAL A 72 -14.60 -21.06 -21.40
N VAL A 73 -13.49 -21.62 -20.91
CA VAL A 73 -12.27 -20.87 -20.65
C VAL A 73 -11.57 -20.57 -21.97
N THR A 74 -11.44 -19.28 -22.28
CA THR A 74 -10.70 -18.75 -23.43
C THR A 74 -9.43 -18.00 -22.97
N GLY A 75 -8.53 -17.72 -23.90
CA GLY A 75 -7.31 -16.94 -23.63
C GLY A 75 -7.59 -15.52 -23.15
N ASP A 76 -8.73 -14.95 -23.52
CA ASP A 76 -9.15 -13.61 -23.08
C ASP A 76 -9.39 -13.56 -21.57
N CYS A 77 -9.89 -14.64 -20.97
CA CYS A 77 -10.06 -14.75 -19.52
C CYS A 77 -8.72 -14.58 -18.79
N ARG A 78 -7.65 -15.20 -19.29
CA ARG A 78 -6.30 -15.07 -18.71
C ARG A 78 -5.75 -13.65 -18.89
N ARG A 79 -6.00 -13.01 -20.05
CA ARG A 79 -5.55 -11.63 -20.30
C ARG A 79 -6.23 -10.64 -19.36
N VAL A 80 -7.56 -10.68 -19.27
CA VAL A 80 -8.34 -9.81 -18.38
C VAL A 80 -7.93 -10.01 -16.92
N TRP A 81 -7.79 -11.26 -16.48
CA TRP A 81 -7.38 -11.54 -15.10
C TRP A 81 -5.96 -11.07 -14.80
N ARG A 82 -5.02 -11.22 -15.75
CA ARG A 82 -3.66 -10.67 -15.60
C ARG A 82 -3.65 -9.15 -15.53
N GLN A 83 -4.45 -8.47 -16.36
CA GLN A 83 -4.56 -7.01 -16.36
C GLN A 83 -5.12 -6.50 -15.03
N GLN A 84 -6.26 -7.04 -14.58
CA GLN A 84 -6.86 -6.67 -13.30
C GLN A 84 -5.91 -6.92 -12.11
N ARG A 85 -5.17 -8.03 -12.14
CA ARG A 85 -4.21 -8.36 -11.08
C ARG A 85 -2.98 -7.44 -11.10
N ALA A 86 -2.50 -7.04 -12.27
CA ALA A 86 -1.40 -6.08 -12.40
C ALA A 86 -1.80 -4.71 -11.82
N GLU A 87 -2.98 -4.21 -12.18
CA GLU A 87 -3.51 -2.94 -11.65
C GLU A 87 -3.66 -3.00 -10.12
N ALA A 88 -4.25 -4.07 -9.58
CA ALA A 88 -4.41 -4.23 -8.13
C ALA A 88 -3.06 -4.28 -7.38
N VAL A 89 -2.04 -4.96 -7.93
CA VAL A 89 -0.71 -5.04 -7.31
C VAL A 89 0.00 -3.70 -7.36
N THR A 90 -0.12 -2.93 -8.45
CA THR A 90 0.51 -1.60 -8.55
C THR A 90 -0.09 -0.60 -7.55
N LEU A 91 -1.41 -0.62 -7.34
CA LEU A 91 -2.08 0.29 -6.40
C LEU A 91 -1.72 -0.01 -4.93
N LEU A 92 -1.62 -1.29 -4.57
CA LEU A 92 -1.26 -1.68 -3.20
C LEU A 92 0.24 -1.49 -2.92
N GLY A 93 1.10 -1.67 -3.92
CA GLY A 93 2.54 -1.50 -3.77
C GLY A 93 2.96 -0.05 -3.46
N THR A 94 2.34 0.94 -4.11
CA THR A 94 2.72 2.35 -3.90
C THR A 94 2.33 2.85 -2.51
N ALA A 95 1.16 2.50 -1.99
CA ALA A 95 0.71 2.90 -0.66
C ALA A 95 1.66 2.42 0.46
N VAL A 96 2.16 1.18 0.37
CA VAL A 96 3.10 0.61 1.35
C VAL A 96 4.44 1.33 1.30
N THR A 97 4.97 1.63 0.11
CA THR A 97 6.25 2.34 -0.03
C THR A 97 6.17 3.78 0.49
N VAL A 98 5.10 4.51 0.16
CA VAL A 98 4.92 5.91 0.59
C VAL A 98 4.78 6.00 2.11
N THR A 99 3.98 5.13 2.72
CA THR A 99 3.81 5.09 4.18
C THR A 99 5.10 4.72 4.91
N ALA A 100 5.86 3.75 4.39
CA ALA A 100 7.16 3.37 4.95
C ALA A 100 8.18 4.52 4.86
N VAL A 101 8.27 5.20 3.72
CA VAL A 101 9.18 6.34 3.52
C VAL A 101 8.78 7.52 4.42
N LEU A 102 7.49 7.87 4.49
CA LEU A 102 7.01 8.92 5.40
C LEU A 102 7.32 8.60 6.86
N SER A 103 7.05 7.35 7.28
CA SER A 103 7.36 6.90 8.65
C SER A 103 8.86 6.99 8.93
N LEU A 104 9.70 6.58 7.98
CA LEU A 104 11.16 6.67 8.11
C LEU A 104 11.63 8.12 8.23
N LEU A 105 11.09 9.03 7.41
CA LEU A 105 11.43 10.47 7.46
C LEU A 105 11.00 11.10 8.80
N VAL A 106 9.82 10.74 9.31
CA VAL A 106 9.33 11.21 10.62
C VAL A 106 10.22 10.69 11.75
N VAL A 107 10.61 9.41 11.72
CA VAL A 107 11.52 8.82 12.72
C VAL A 107 12.90 9.48 12.66
N ILE A 108 13.46 9.70 11.48
CA ILE A 108 14.75 10.39 11.31
C ILE A 108 14.66 11.82 11.84
N GLY A 109 13.58 12.55 11.54
CA GLY A 109 13.37 13.91 12.06
C GLY A 109 13.22 13.97 13.58
N LEU A 110 12.50 13.03 14.19
CA LEU A 110 12.40 12.90 15.64
C LEU A 110 13.76 12.53 16.27
N LEU A 111 14.51 11.62 15.63
CA LEU A 111 15.82 11.20 16.10
C LEU A 111 16.84 12.34 16.04
N THR A 112 16.85 13.15 14.97
CA THR A 112 17.74 14.32 14.87
C THR A 112 17.36 15.39 15.88
N LEU A 113 16.06 15.69 16.07
CA LEU A 113 15.60 16.65 17.07
C LEU A 113 15.92 16.23 18.51
N THR A 114 15.88 14.93 18.82
CA THR A 114 16.21 14.43 20.16
C THR A 114 17.72 14.36 20.39
N LEU A 115 18.48 13.81 19.44
CA LEU A 115 19.95 13.68 19.55
C LEU A 115 20.69 15.02 19.43
N PHE A 116 20.26 15.92 18.54
CA PHE A 116 20.84 17.26 18.42
C PHE A 116 20.14 18.28 19.31
N GLY A 117 18.94 18.01 19.84
CA GLY A 117 18.24 18.90 20.76
C GLY A 117 18.98 19.12 22.07
N ASP A 118 19.65 18.09 22.61
CA ASP A 118 20.53 18.26 23.77
C ASP A 118 21.77 19.12 23.46
N ASN A 119 22.25 19.11 22.21
CA ASN A 119 23.33 20.00 21.73
C ASN A 119 22.82 21.44 21.42
N ILE A 120 21.59 21.60 20.92
CA ILE A 120 20.99 22.92 20.64
C ILE A 120 20.61 23.62 21.96
N ARG A 121 20.16 22.88 22.98
CA ARG A 121 19.97 23.42 24.33
C ARG A 121 21.28 23.90 24.96
N ALA A 122 22.42 23.28 24.65
CA ALA A 122 23.73 23.78 25.09
C ALA A 122 24.12 25.10 24.39
N LEU A 123 23.70 25.31 23.14
CA LEU A 123 23.96 26.54 22.38
C LEU A 123 23.08 27.72 22.83
N PHE A 124 21.81 27.48 23.16
CA PHE A 124 20.88 28.53 23.62
C PHE A 124 20.73 28.62 25.16
N GLY A 125 21.25 27.65 25.91
CA GLY A 125 21.28 27.65 27.37
C GLY A 125 22.31 28.63 27.96
N ALA A 126 23.24 29.14 27.15
CA ALA A 126 24.19 30.17 27.55
C ALA A 126 23.60 31.59 27.59
N SER A 127 22.34 31.81 27.17
CA SER A 127 21.69 33.13 27.22
C SER A 127 20.50 33.22 28.18
N ALA A 128 20.30 32.23 29.06
CA ALA A 128 19.50 32.44 30.27
C ALA A 128 20.37 33.18 31.29
N GLY A 129 20.74 34.43 30.96
CA GLY A 129 21.17 35.40 31.95
C GLY A 129 20.03 35.59 32.92
N GLY A 130 20.07 34.85 34.03
CA GLY A 130 19.24 35.11 35.18
C GLY A 130 19.43 36.57 35.56
N LEU A 131 18.36 37.35 35.47
CA LEU A 131 18.28 38.63 36.14
C LEU A 131 18.55 38.35 37.62
N ALA A 132 19.78 38.62 38.06
CA ALA A 132 20.07 38.79 39.46
C ALA A 132 19.13 39.91 39.95
N VAL A 133 18.08 39.52 40.66
CA VAL A 133 17.24 40.44 41.43
C VAL A 133 18.16 41.05 42.47
N ALA A 134 18.58 42.28 42.24
CA ALA A 134 19.26 43.08 43.25
C ALA A 134 18.29 43.27 44.44
N PRO A 135 18.69 42.99 45.69
CA PRO A 135 17.84 43.30 46.83
C PRO A 135 17.63 44.82 46.93
N ALA A 136 16.36 45.23 47.04
CA ALA A 136 15.95 46.62 47.12
C ALA A 136 16.51 47.33 48.36
N PRO A 137 16.87 48.63 48.28
CA PRO A 137 17.31 49.39 49.44
C PRO A 137 16.13 49.67 50.37
N SER A 138 16.24 49.22 51.62
CA SER A 138 15.30 49.58 52.69
C SER A 138 15.51 51.03 53.12
N SER A 139 14.65 51.92 52.66
CA SER A 139 14.51 53.27 53.20
C SER A 139 13.90 53.19 54.60
N GLY A 140 14.75 53.24 55.63
CA GLY A 140 14.34 53.42 57.02
C GLY A 140 13.84 54.84 57.24
N THR A 141 12.53 55.01 57.35
CA THR A 141 11.87 56.26 57.68
C THR A 141 12.19 56.62 59.13
N ALA A 142 12.96 57.69 59.32
CA ALA A 142 13.13 58.34 60.61
C ALA A 142 11.80 58.95 61.05
N ALA A 143 11.09 58.26 61.93
CA ALA A 143 9.96 58.80 62.67
C ALA A 143 10.40 58.96 64.13
N SER A 144 10.82 60.18 64.49
CA SER A 144 11.14 60.55 65.86
C SER A 144 10.01 61.40 66.47
N SER A 145 9.59 60.98 67.67
CA SER A 145 8.78 61.68 68.69
C SER A 145 7.25 61.61 68.52
N PRO A 146 6.49 61.50 69.63
CA PRO A 146 6.72 62.24 70.89
C PRO A 146 6.48 61.51 72.23
N ALA A 147 6.72 62.29 73.30
CA ALA A 147 6.35 62.12 74.72
C ALA A 147 7.26 61.19 75.55
N THR A 148 7.88 61.66 76.64
CA THR A 148 7.15 61.96 77.89
C THR A 148 7.99 62.85 78.83
N ARG A 149 7.37 63.91 79.36
CA ARG A 149 7.80 64.66 80.55
C ARG A 149 7.48 63.86 81.82
N LEU A 150 8.42 63.81 82.76
CA LEU A 150 8.29 63.84 84.24
C LEU A 150 9.72 63.51 84.75
N GLY A 151 10.40 64.20 85.65
CA GLY A 151 10.01 65.13 86.70
C GLY A 151 10.72 64.70 88.00
N ALA A 152 11.54 65.59 88.57
CA ALA A 152 12.14 65.58 89.92
C ALA A 152 13.14 64.44 90.26
N GLY A 153 14.25 64.64 90.98
CA GLY A 153 14.79 65.78 91.73
C GLY A 153 16.00 65.31 92.55
N THR A 154 16.58 66.23 93.35
CA THR A 154 17.62 66.05 94.41
C THR A 154 19.08 65.89 93.93
N ASN A 155 20.13 66.51 94.49
CA ASN A 155 20.31 67.29 95.73
C ASN A 155 21.72 67.95 95.79
N HIS A 156 21.86 69.00 96.63
CA HIS A 156 23.04 69.51 97.39
C HIS A 156 24.33 69.90 96.61
N TYR A 157 24.91 71.09 96.80
CA TYR A 157 25.35 71.78 98.04
C TYR A 157 25.25 73.30 97.90
#